data_AF-A0A3N5R9G9-F1
#
_entry.id   AF-A0A3N5R9G9-F1
#
_cell.length_a   1.000
_cell.length_b   1.000
_cell.length_c   1.000
_cell.angle_alpha   90.00
_cell.angle_beta   90.00
_cell.angle_gamma   90.00
#
_symmetry.space_group_name_H-M   'P 1'
#
loop_
_entity.id
_entity.type
_entity.pdbx_description
1 polymer ?
#
loop_
_entity_poly.entity_id
_entity_poly.type
_entity_poly.pdbx_seq_one_letter_code
_entity_poly.pdbx_strand_id
1 'polypeptide(L)'
;MEARPELAALLENHRGEKHAIILHSYPDPDAIASAYTHKVISEVFDIEADIFYTGKISHRQNMALVRLLGVELTPYDNTVTFSQYQAAVFVDHQGTTVEEVLSTLARDGVPVLIVVDHHELQERLNPEFIDIRKVGATATIYACYLETGIINLDRTKKEHTYAATALIHGIMTDTNSFIVAGPDDFEAAGYLSRFRDSELLGLIMSQSRSKAVMEVIRRALGNRVTLENYSIAGIGYLRAGDRDAIPQAADFLLTEDNVHTAIVYGIVHDNGSEHLVGSMRTSKITIDPDEFLKDVFGKNIEGRFYGGGKLTAGGFSIPIGFLGGDHSDKYQEMKWQVYDTQIKHKIFVKIGVERDISGLE
;
A
#
# COMPACT_ATOMS: atom_id res chain seq x y z
N MET A 1 -28.49 -1.78 -15.24
CA MET A 1 -27.84 -1.54 -13.94
C MET A 1 -28.50 -0.28 -13.39
N GLU A 2 -29.48 -0.40 -12.49
CA GLU A 2 -30.16 0.78 -11.92
C GLU A 2 -29.28 1.36 -10.82
N ALA A 3 -29.20 2.69 -10.73
CA ALA A 3 -28.62 3.36 -9.58
C ALA A 3 -29.39 2.84 -8.39
N ARG A 4 -28.73 2.35 -7.33
CA ARG A 4 -29.49 1.99 -6.14
C ARG A 4 -30.12 3.30 -5.64
N PRO A 5 -31.45 3.48 -5.76
CA PRO A 5 -32.10 4.68 -5.25
C PRO A 5 -31.88 4.80 -3.73
N GLU A 6 -31.54 3.70 -3.08
CA GLU A 6 -31.19 3.58 -1.67
C GLU A 6 -29.99 4.45 -1.24
N LEU A 7 -28.88 4.46 -1.99
CA LEU A 7 -27.71 5.26 -1.58
C LEU A 7 -27.99 6.76 -1.71
N ALA A 8 -28.61 7.19 -2.81
CA ALA A 8 -28.97 8.59 -3.01
C ALA A 8 -30.02 9.05 -1.98
N ALA A 9 -31.03 8.22 -1.69
CA ALA A 9 -32.03 8.51 -0.67
C ALA A 9 -31.43 8.58 0.74
N LEU A 10 -30.47 7.70 1.06
CA LEU A 10 -29.72 7.75 2.31
C LEU A 10 -28.97 9.08 2.42
N LEU A 11 -28.13 9.42 1.45
CA LEU A 11 -27.35 10.66 1.48
C LEU A 11 -28.25 11.91 1.55
N GLU A 12 -29.42 11.88 0.91
CA GLU A 12 -30.41 12.97 1.02
C GLU A 12 -30.94 13.13 2.45
N ASN A 13 -31.17 12.03 3.19
CA ASN A 13 -31.61 12.07 4.59
C ASN A 13 -30.52 12.63 5.54
N HIS A 14 -29.26 12.57 5.13
CA HIS A 14 -28.10 13.05 5.87
C HIS A 14 -27.57 14.41 5.37
N ARG A 15 -28.36 15.13 4.56
CA ARG A 15 -27.99 16.45 4.02
C ARG A 15 -27.61 17.44 5.15
N GLY A 16 -26.50 18.15 4.96
CA GLY A 16 -25.98 19.13 5.93
C GLY A 16 -25.14 18.53 7.06
N GLU A 17 -24.91 17.22 7.06
CA GLU A 17 -24.03 16.56 8.02
C GLU A 17 -22.56 16.61 7.62
N LYS A 18 -21.71 16.19 8.55
CA LYS A 18 -20.29 15.97 8.37
C LYS A 18 -19.93 14.50 8.58
N HIS A 19 -19.34 13.85 7.57
CA HIS A 19 -19.02 12.42 7.56
C HIS A 19 -17.50 12.17 7.58
N ALA A 20 -17.08 11.12 8.28
CA ALA A 20 -15.69 10.66 8.30
C ALA A 20 -15.53 9.45 7.38
N ILE A 21 -14.79 9.60 6.28
CA ILE A 21 -14.46 8.49 5.39
C ILE A 21 -13.19 7.82 5.92
N ILE A 22 -13.29 6.56 6.30
CA ILE A 22 -12.19 5.80 6.91
C ILE A 22 -11.59 4.87 5.84
N LEU A 23 -10.27 4.96 5.69
CA LEU A 23 -9.47 4.06 4.87
C LEU A 23 -8.71 3.05 5.73
N HIS A 24 -8.40 1.90 5.14
CA HIS A 24 -7.59 0.86 5.76
C HIS A 24 -6.13 1.30 5.98
N SER A 25 -5.37 0.46 6.65
CA SER A 25 -3.94 0.71 6.86
C SER A 25 -3.20 0.62 5.53
N TYR A 26 -2.34 1.61 5.22
CA TYR A 26 -1.58 1.68 3.96
C TYR A 26 -2.49 1.69 2.72
N PRO A 27 -3.30 2.76 2.54
CA PRO A 27 -4.29 2.81 1.47
C PRO A 27 -3.65 2.73 0.08
N ASP A 28 -4.26 1.92 -0.76
CA ASP A 28 -3.87 1.71 -2.14
C ASP A 28 -4.68 2.61 -3.10
N PRO A 29 -4.44 2.57 -4.42
CA PRO A 29 -5.19 3.37 -5.38
C PRO A 29 -6.70 3.14 -5.35
N ASP A 30 -7.19 1.93 -5.05
CA ASP A 30 -8.63 1.64 -5.03
C ASP A 30 -9.29 2.36 -3.86
N ALA A 31 -8.78 2.15 -2.64
CA ALA A 31 -9.26 2.81 -1.44
C ALA A 31 -9.25 4.35 -1.58
N ILE A 32 -8.14 4.93 -2.08
CA ILE A 32 -8.01 6.39 -2.27
C ILE A 32 -9.01 6.91 -3.31
N ALA A 33 -9.17 6.21 -4.43
CA ALA A 33 -10.08 6.61 -5.50
C ALA A 33 -11.55 6.54 -5.07
N SER A 34 -11.90 5.46 -4.37
CA SER A 34 -13.23 5.22 -3.83
C SER A 34 -13.61 6.27 -2.78
N ALA A 35 -12.71 6.59 -1.85
CA ALA A 35 -12.93 7.65 -0.86
C ALA A 35 -13.07 9.04 -1.49
N TYR A 36 -12.18 9.40 -2.42
CA TYR A 36 -12.27 10.68 -3.10
C TYR A 36 -13.58 10.82 -3.89
N THR A 37 -13.99 9.75 -4.58
CA THR A 37 -15.26 9.75 -5.31
C THR A 37 -16.45 9.84 -4.35
N HIS A 38 -16.41 9.14 -3.22
CA HIS A 38 -17.47 9.25 -2.21
C HIS A 38 -17.60 10.69 -1.71
N LYS A 39 -16.48 11.36 -1.41
CA LYS A 39 -16.47 12.78 -1.04
C LYS A 39 -17.12 13.67 -2.11
N VAL A 40 -16.77 13.48 -3.39
CA VAL A 40 -17.38 14.23 -4.51
C VAL A 40 -18.89 13.98 -4.62
N ILE A 41 -19.34 12.76 -4.34
CA ILE A 41 -20.78 12.44 -4.30
C ILE A 41 -21.42 13.16 -3.11
N SER A 42 -20.86 13.04 -1.90
CA SER A 42 -21.35 13.66 -0.66
C SER A 42 -21.52 15.18 -0.78
N GLU A 43 -20.61 15.87 -1.48
CA GLU A 43 -20.69 17.32 -1.71
C GLU A 43 -21.98 17.74 -2.45
N VAL A 44 -22.51 16.91 -3.36
CA VAL A 44 -23.79 17.19 -4.06
C VAL A 44 -24.99 17.11 -3.10
N PHE A 45 -24.85 16.33 -2.03
CA PHE A 45 -25.82 16.21 -0.95
C PHE A 45 -25.55 17.19 0.20
N ASP A 46 -24.70 18.21 0.02
CA ASP A 46 -24.33 19.20 1.06
C ASP A 46 -23.78 18.52 2.32
N ILE A 47 -23.07 17.40 2.14
CA ILE A 47 -22.40 16.67 3.22
C ILE A 47 -20.90 17.00 3.16
N GLU A 48 -20.36 17.53 4.25
CA GLU A 48 -18.92 17.73 4.39
C GLU A 48 -18.25 16.39 4.68
N ALA A 49 -17.22 16.00 3.94
CA ALA A 49 -16.53 14.73 4.16
C ALA A 49 -15.01 14.91 4.29
N ASP A 50 -14.46 14.34 5.36
CA ASP A 50 -13.02 14.27 5.61
C ASP A 50 -12.54 12.82 5.49
N ILE A 51 -11.41 12.61 4.81
CA ILE A 51 -10.86 11.28 4.57
C ILE A 51 -9.72 11.02 5.55
N PHE A 52 -9.83 9.95 6.32
CA PHE A 52 -8.85 9.50 7.30
C PHE A 52 -8.20 8.20 6.87
N TYR A 53 -6.90 8.05 7.15
CA TYR A 53 -6.19 6.81 6.91
C TYR A 53 -5.27 6.46 8.09
N THR A 54 -5.00 5.16 8.25
CA THR A 54 -4.04 4.66 9.23
C THR A 54 -2.73 4.23 8.53
N GLY A 55 -1.61 4.26 9.28
CA GLY A 55 -0.31 3.88 8.73
C GLY A 55 0.34 4.97 7.87
N LYS A 56 0.84 4.60 6.68
CA LYS A 56 1.55 5.53 5.78
C LYS A 56 1.23 5.27 4.32
N ILE A 57 1.16 6.32 3.52
CA ILE A 57 1.14 6.23 2.06
C ILE A 57 2.60 6.12 1.61
N SER A 58 3.01 4.91 1.19
CA SER A 58 4.43 4.60 0.94
C SER A 58 4.76 4.42 -0.54
N HIS A 59 3.81 3.92 -1.34
CA HIS A 59 4.05 3.68 -2.75
C HIS A 59 4.05 5.00 -3.54
N ARG A 60 5.05 5.19 -4.42
CA ARG A 60 5.23 6.45 -5.16
C ARG A 60 4.04 6.79 -6.05
N GLN A 61 3.43 5.79 -6.68
CA GLN A 61 2.23 6.01 -7.50
C GLN A 61 1.07 6.52 -6.63
N ASN A 62 0.87 5.99 -5.43
CA ASN A 62 -0.18 6.43 -4.50
C ASN A 62 0.10 7.85 -4.01
N MET A 63 1.36 8.18 -3.68
CA MET A 63 1.76 9.55 -3.34
C MET A 63 1.50 10.53 -4.49
N ALA A 64 1.77 10.11 -5.72
CA ALA A 64 1.50 10.92 -6.90
C ALA A 64 0.00 11.06 -7.18
N LEU A 65 -0.78 9.98 -7.01
CA LEU A 65 -2.24 10.01 -7.09
C LEU A 65 -2.81 11.08 -6.17
N VAL A 66 -2.45 11.01 -4.88
CA VAL A 66 -2.92 11.96 -3.85
C VAL A 66 -2.49 13.39 -4.18
N ARG A 67 -1.21 13.60 -4.52
CA ARG A 67 -0.67 14.94 -4.79
C ARG A 67 -1.23 15.56 -6.07
N LEU A 68 -1.30 14.80 -7.16
CA LEU A 68 -1.67 15.30 -8.49
C LEU A 68 -3.19 15.53 -8.59
N LEU A 69 -3.98 14.70 -7.92
CA LEU A 69 -5.43 14.87 -7.82
C LEU A 69 -5.84 15.79 -6.66
N GLY A 70 -4.92 16.21 -5.80
CA GLY A 70 -5.24 17.07 -4.66
C GLY A 70 -6.18 16.42 -3.65
N VAL A 71 -6.05 15.10 -3.44
CA VAL A 71 -6.85 14.39 -2.44
C VAL A 71 -6.32 14.77 -1.06
N GLU A 72 -7.17 15.36 -0.24
CA GLU A 72 -6.84 15.70 1.14
C GLU A 72 -7.06 14.47 2.04
N LEU A 73 -5.96 13.90 2.52
CA LEU A 73 -5.95 12.73 3.39
C LEU A 73 -5.38 13.11 4.76
N THR A 74 -6.16 12.89 5.81
CA THR A 74 -5.77 13.18 7.19
C THR A 74 -5.23 11.89 7.84
N PRO A 75 -3.95 11.86 8.28
CA PRO A 75 -3.45 10.72 9.03
C PRO A 75 -4.20 10.62 10.37
N TYR A 76 -4.70 9.44 10.68
CA TYR A 76 -5.23 9.14 12.00
C TYR A 76 -4.09 8.91 12.99
N ASP A 77 -4.20 9.54 14.15
CA ASP A 77 -3.47 9.18 15.35
C ASP A 77 -4.42 9.23 16.56
N ASN A 78 -3.93 8.80 17.73
CA ASN A 78 -4.74 8.71 18.95
C ASN A 78 -5.15 10.07 19.54
N THR A 79 -4.73 11.19 18.95
CA THR A 79 -5.17 12.53 19.32
C THR A 79 -6.40 13.00 18.53
N VAL A 80 -6.73 12.31 17.44
CA VAL A 80 -7.92 12.59 16.62
C VAL A 80 -9.19 12.28 17.43
N THR A 81 -10.17 13.19 17.33
CA THR A 81 -11.55 13.00 17.82
C THR A 81 -12.50 13.05 16.65
N PHE A 82 -13.52 12.19 16.67
CA PHE A 82 -14.60 12.17 15.70
C PHE A 82 -15.87 12.84 16.19
N SER A 83 -15.88 13.48 17.37
CA SER A 83 -17.07 14.11 17.97
C SER A 83 -17.79 15.16 17.11
N GLN A 84 -17.14 15.67 16.05
CA GLN A 84 -17.71 16.62 15.10
C GLN A 84 -18.43 15.97 13.91
N TYR A 85 -18.26 14.65 13.72
CA TYR A 85 -18.86 13.90 12.63
C TYR A 85 -20.15 13.22 13.09
N GLN A 86 -21.14 13.14 12.20
CA GLN A 86 -22.43 12.50 12.47
C GLN A 86 -22.44 11.03 12.02
N ALA A 87 -21.54 10.66 11.12
CA ALA A 87 -21.46 9.31 10.57
C ALA A 87 -20.05 8.97 10.08
N ALA A 88 -19.74 7.67 10.04
CA ALA A 88 -18.54 7.12 9.43
C ALA A 88 -18.87 6.28 8.18
N VAL A 89 -18.02 6.40 7.17
CA VAL A 89 -18.13 5.69 5.89
C VAL A 89 -16.85 4.88 5.69
N PHE A 90 -16.99 3.60 5.37
CA PHE A 90 -15.89 2.68 5.13
C PHE A 90 -15.91 2.29 3.66
N VAL A 91 -14.77 2.45 2.99
CA VAL A 91 -14.62 2.14 1.57
C VAL A 91 -13.43 1.21 1.39
N ASP A 92 -13.62 0.16 0.61
CA ASP A 92 -12.60 -0.87 0.31
C ASP A 92 -12.13 -1.69 1.52
N HIS A 93 -12.85 -1.60 2.64
CA HIS A 93 -12.66 -2.50 3.77
C HIS A 93 -13.86 -2.52 4.72
N GLN A 94 -13.90 -3.55 5.56
CA GLN A 94 -14.97 -3.78 6.55
C GLN A 94 -14.46 -3.63 8.00
N GLY A 95 -13.55 -2.68 8.23
CA GLY A 95 -13.05 -2.32 9.57
C GLY A 95 -11.91 -3.20 10.14
N THR A 96 -11.38 -4.15 9.37
CA THR A 96 -10.44 -5.19 9.85
C THR A 96 -9.08 -4.67 10.31
N THR A 97 -8.57 -3.61 9.68
CA THR A 97 -7.21 -3.07 9.94
C THR A 97 -7.22 -1.78 10.74
N VAL A 98 -8.36 -1.38 11.31
CA VAL A 98 -8.56 -0.04 11.90
C VAL A 98 -9.22 -0.11 13.29
N GLU A 99 -8.85 -1.11 14.10
CA GLU A 99 -9.40 -1.32 15.45
C GLU A 99 -9.34 -0.07 16.34
N GLU A 100 -8.23 0.66 16.28
CA GLU A 100 -8.06 1.90 17.05
C GLU A 100 -9.06 2.98 16.61
N VAL A 101 -9.31 3.09 15.30
CA VAL A 101 -10.29 4.04 14.75
C VAL A 101 -11.70 3.64 15.18
N LEU A 102 -12.05 2.35 15.11
CA LEU A 102 -13.36 1.84 15.55
C LEU A 102 -13.60 2.13 17.03
N SER A 103 -12.58 1.94 17.87
CA SER A 103 -12.65 2.26 19.29
C SER A 103 -12.89 3.76 19.54
N THR A 104 -12.23 4.63 18.76
CA THR A 104 -12.40 6.08 18.83
C THR A 104 -13.78 6.53 18.33
N LEU A 105 -14.27 5.98 17.21
CA LEU A 105 -15.63 6.23 16.72
C LEU A 105 -16.69 5.85 17.74
N ALA A 106 -16.57 4.67 18.35
CA ALA A 106 -17.49 4.20 19.39
C ALA A 106 -17.46 5.09 20.64
N ARG A 107 -16.25 5.51 21.08
CA ARG A 107 -16.07 6.45 22.19
C ARG A 107 -16.74 7.79 21.91
N ASP A 108 -16.63 8.28 20.68
CA ASP A 108 -17.14 9.60 20.27
C ASP A 108 -18.62 9.54 19.82
N GLY A 109 -19.25 8.36 19.86
CA GLY A 109 -20.66 8.16 19.56
C GLY A 109 -21.00 8.25 18.07
N VAL A 110 -20.02 8.05 17.18
CA VAL A 110 -20.20 8.17 15.73
C VAL A 110 -20.60 6.81 15.13
N PRO A 111 -21.82 6.67 14.59
CA PRO A 111 -22.27 5.42 13.98
C PRO A 111 -21.59 5.16 12.65
N VAL A 112 -21.50 3.88 12.28
CA VAL A 112 -21.14 3.47 10.91
C VAL A 112 -22.37 3.60 10.04
N LEU A 113 -22.29 4.40 8.97
CA LEU A 113 -23.41 4.67 8.07
C LEU A 113 -23.31 3.84 6.80
N ILE A 114 -22.14 3.82 6.15
CA ILE A 114 -21.94 3.23 4.83
C ILE A 114 -20.73 2.29 4.86
N VAL A 115 -20.87 1.11 4.26
CA VAL A 115 -19.77 0.20 3.93
C VAL A 115 -19.87 -0.17 2.46
N VAL A 116 -18.84 0.14 1.67
CA VAL A 116 -18.72 -0.28 0.26
C VAL A 116 -17.40 -1.03 0.09
N ASP A 117 -17.45 -2.28 -0.36
CA ASP A 117 -16.26 -3.13 -0.46
C ASP A 117 -16.44 -4.19 -1.56
N HIS A 118 -15.36 -4.65 -2.17
CA HIS A 118 -15.37 -5.74 -3.16
C HIS A 118 -14.85 -7.09 -2.62
N HIS A 119 -14.30 -7.08 -1.41
CA HIS A 119 -13.82 -8.27 -0.72
C HIS A 119 -14.96 -9.17 -0.19
N GLU A 120 -14.62 -10.36 0.29
CA GLU A 120 -15.59 -11.26 0.93
C GLU A 120 -16.22 -10.60 2.17
N LEU A 121 -17.51 -10.89 2.40
CA LEU A 121 -18.27 -10.33 3.51
C LEU A 121 -17.64 -10.71 4.86
N GLN A 122 -17.49 -9.70 5.72
CA GLN A 122 -17.00 -9.78 7.08
C GLN A 122 -18.06 -9.20 8.02
N GLU A 123 -18.65 -10.04 8.86
CA GLU A 123 -19.71 -9.65 9.82
C GLU A 123 -19.14 -8.87 11.02
N ARG A 124 -18.57 -7.68 10.76
CA ARG A 124 -17.86 -6.89 11.77
C ARG A 124 -18.50 -5.53 12.04
N LEU A 125 -19.09 -4.91 11.03
CA LEU A 125 -19.73 -3.60 11.12
C LEU A 125 -21.25 -3.75 10.90
N ASN A 126 -22.03 -2.84 11.49
CA ASN A 126 -23.48 -2.80 11.32
C ASN A 126 -23.90 -1.45 10.71
N PRO A 127 -23.62 -1.21 9.41
CA PRO A 127 -23.97 0.03 8.73
C PRO A 127 -25.46 0.13 8.40
N GLU A 128 -25.95 1.34 8.15
CA GLU A 128 -27.30 1.56 7.60
C GLU A 128 -27.37 1.14 6.12
N PHE A 129 -26.29 1.38 5.37
CA PHE A 129 -26.15 0.95 3.98
C PHE A 129 -24.89 0.11 3.78
N ILE A 130 -25.07 -1.03 3.14
CA ILE A 130 -23.99 -1.95 2.80
C ILE A 130 -24.06 -2.33 1.33
N ASP A 131 -22.94 -2.20 0.63
CA ASP A 131 -22.80 -2.67 -0.73
C ASP A 131 -21.49 -3.43 -0.91
N ILE A 132 -21.61 -4.76 -0.84
CA ILE A 132 -20.49 -5.67 -0.99
C ILE A 132 -20.74 -6.54 -2.21
N ARG A 133 -19.85 -6.47 -3.20
CA ARG A 133 -20.01 -7.16 -4.48
C ARG A 133 -18.70 -7.81 -4.91
N LYS A 134 -18.79 -9.00 -5.50
CA LYS A 134 -17.64 -9.70 -6.05
C LYS A 134 -17.27 -9.15 -7.44
N VAL A 135 -16.68 -7.95 -7.46
CA VAL A 135 -16.13 -7.27 -8.65
C VAL A 135 -14.62 -7.06 -8.51
N GLY A 136 -13.96 -6.59 -9.56
CA GLY A 136 -12.50 -6.46 -9.57
C GLY A 136 -11.94 -5.39 -8.62
N ALA A 137 -12.73 -4.37 -8.27
CA ALA A 137 -12.32 -3.26 -7.39
C ALA A 137 -13.56 -2.59 -6.74
N THR A 138 -13.39 -1.99 -5.57
CA THR A 138 -14.36 -1.06 -4.97
C THR A 138 -14.60 0.15 -5.88
N ALA A 139 -13.58 0.60 -6.61
CA ALA A 139 -13.66 1.65 -7.62
C ALA A 139 -14.63 1.28 -8.76
N THR A 140 -14.78 -0.01 -9.09
CA THR A 140 -15.80 -0.49 -10.04
C THR A 140 -17.21 -0.23 -9.49
N ILE A 141 -17.43 -0.43 -8.20
CA ILE A 141 -18.73 -0.16 -7.55
C ILE A 141 -19.04 1.34 -7.60
N TYR A 142 -18.07 2.20 -7.28
CA TYR A 142 -18.24 3.65 -7.39
C TYR A 142 -18.48 4.12 -8.82
N ALA A 143 -17.78 3.54 -9.80
CA ALA A 143 -18.04 3.81 -11.20
C ALA A 143 -19.47 3.46 -11.60
N CYS A 144 -20.01 2.35 -11.10
CA CYS A 144 -21.42 1.99 -11.29
C CYS A 144 -22.36 3.06 -10.70
N TYR A 145 -22.09 3.59 -9.50
CA TYR A 145 -22.92 4.67 -8.93
C TYR A 145 -22.95 5.91 -9.84
N LEU A 146 -21.80 6.29 -10.41
CA LEU A 146 -21.70 7.42 -11.33
C LEU A 146 -22.40 7.15 -12.66
N GLU A 147 -22.20 5.96 -13.25
CA GLU A 147 -22.82 5.57 -14.51
C GLU A 147 -24.35 5.56 -14.40
N THR A 148 -24.84 5.12 -13.26
CA THR A 148 -26.27 5.05 -12.99
C THR A 148 -26.90 6.38 -12.58
N GLY A 149 -26.09 7.43 -12.43
CA GLY A 149 -26.57 8.80 -12.29
C GLY A 149 -26.81 9.25 -10.85
N ILE A 150 -26.09 8.70 -9.86
CA ILE A 150 -26.09 9.29 -8.51
C ILE A 150 -25.71 10.78 -8.55
N ILE A 151 -24.75 11.10 -9.42
CA ILE A 151 -24.40 12.44 -9.86
C ILE A 151 -24.06 12.37 -11.37
N ASN A 152 -24.24 13.48 -12.09
CA ASN A 152 -23.82 13.56 -13.49
C ASN A 152 -22.40 14.10 -13.59
N LEU A 153 -21.47 13.28 -14.10
CA LEU A 153 -20.11 13.72 -14.37
C LEU A 153 -20.07 14.78 -15.47
N ASP A 154 -19.13 15.71 -15.33
CA ASP A 154 -18.97 16.88 -16.20
C ASP A 154 -17.48 17.14 -16.37
N ARG A 155 -16.99 17.10 -17.61
CA ARG A 155 -15.57 17.27 -17.95
C ARG A 155 -15.07 18.69 -17.67
N THR A 156 -15.97 19.67 -17.52
CA THR A 156 -15.60 21.03 -17.17
C THR A 156 -15.30 21.19 -15.68
N LYS A 157 -15.76 20.24 -14.85
CA LYS A 157 -15.47 20.20 -13.42
C LYS A 157 -14.23 19.37 -13.16
N LYS A 158 -13.29 19.95 -12.43
CA LYS A 158 -11.99 19.35 -12.16
C LYS A 158 -12.13 18.12 -11.26
N GLU A 159 -12.97 18.23 -10.24
CA GLU A 159 -13.28 17.20 -9.25
C GLU A 159 -13.86 15.95 -9.94
N HIS A 160 -14.73 16.13 -10.93
CA HIS A 160 -15.33 15.04 -11.69
C HIS A 160 -14.30 14.32 -12.56
N THR A 161 -13.45 15.09 -13.25
CA THR A 161 -12.34 14.53 -14.05
C THR A 161 -11.33 13.81 -13.17
N TYR A 162 -11.06 14.34 -11.98
CA TYR A 162 -10.15 13.76 -11.00
C TYR A 162 -10.72 12.47 -10.41
N ALA A 163 -12.00 12.43 -10.05
CA ALA A 163 -12.67 11.22 -9.57
C ALA A 163 -12.63 10.13 -10.64
N ALA A 164 -12.98 10.46 -11.89
CA ALA A 164 -12.90 9.50 -12.99
C ALA A 164 -11.48 8.98 -13.26
N THR A 165 -10.47 9.86 -13.12
CA THR A 165 -9.05 9.50 -13.27
C THR A 165 -8.59 8.59 -12.15
N ALA A 166 -8.94 8.90 -10.90
CA ALA A 166 -8.63 8.10 -9.73
C ALA A 166 -9.26 6.71 -9.84
N LEU A 167 -10.56 6.64 -10.15
CA LEU A 167 -11.30 5.38 -10.25
C LEU A 167 -10.70 4.46 -11.32
N ILE A 168 -10.34 4.98 -12.50
CA ILE A 168 -9.66 4.16 -13.50
C ILE A 168 -8.33 3.63 -12.98
N HIS A 169 -7.56 4.44 -12.24
CA HIS A 169 -6.31 3.96 -11.66
C HIS A 169 -6.53 2.88 -10.59
N GLY A 170 -7.56 3.02 -9.76
CA GLY A 170 -8.01 2.01 -8.79
C GLY A 170 -8.36 0.68 -9.47
N ILE A 171 -9.29 0.72 -10.42
CA ILE A 171 -9.70 -0.46 -11.20
C ILE A 171 -8.48 -1.12 -11.87
N MET A 172 -7.61 -0.34 -12.51
CA MET A 172 -6.39 -0.88 -13.13
C MET A 172 -5.44 -1.55 -12.15
N THR A 173 -5.37 -1.06 -10.91
CA THR A 173 -4.44 -1.60 -9.92
C THR A 173 -4.93 -2.95 -9.42
N ASP A 174 -6.18 -3.02 -8.99
CA ASP A 174 -6.75 -4.21 -8.34
C ASP A 174 -7.08 -5.33 -9.32
N THR A 175 -7.36 -4.99 -10.58
CA THR A 175 -7.54 -5.96 -11.66
C THR A 175 -6.23 -6.37 -12.34
N ASN A 176 -5.08 -6.00 -11.79
CA ASN A 176 -3.75 -6.25 -12.37
C ASN A 176 -3.67 -5.82 -13.84
N SER A 177 -3.91 -4.54 -14.11
CA SER A 177 -3.98 -3.96 -15.45
C SER A 177 -5.01 -4.66 -16.35
N PHE A 178 -6.19 -4.94 -15.81
CA PHE A 178 -7.29 -5.65 -16.47
C PHE A 178 -7.02 -7.12 -16.83
N ILE A 179 -5.93 -7.73 -16.36
CA ILE A 179 -5.64 -9.15 -16.61
C ILE A 179 -6.68 -10.06 -15.94
N VAL A 180 -7.14 -9.69 -14.74
CA VAL A 180 -8.15 -10.45 -13.97
C VAL A 180 -9.49 -9.73 -13.88
N ALA A 181 -9.72 -8.72 -14.73
CA ALA A 181 -10.96 -7.95 -14.77
C ALA A 181 -12.16 -8.78 -15.25
N GLY A 182 -13.31 -8.57 -14.62
CA GLY A 182 -14.62 -9.05 -15.05
C GLY A 182 -15.35 -8.06 -15.98
N PRO A 183 -16.55 -8.43 -16.48
CA PRO A 183 -17.35 -7.56 -17.34
C PRO A 183 -17.64 -6.18 -16.73
N ASP A 184 -18.04 -6.15 -15.46
CA ASP A 184 -18.38 -4.92 -14.75
C ASP A 184 -17.17 -3.95 -14.69
N ASP A 185 -15.96 -4.46 -14.57
CA ASP A 185 -14.73 -3.65 -14.55
C ASP A 185 -14.46 -3.02 -15.92
N PHE A 186 -14.71 -3.74 -17.01
CA PHE A 186 -14.59 -3.22 -18.37
C PHE A 186 -15.67 -2.19 -18.70
N GLU A 187 -16.91 -2.42 -18.27
CA GLU A 187 -18.01 -1.47 -18.42
C GLU A 187 -17.73 -0.18 -17.65
N ALA A 188 -17.34 -0.30 -16.38
CA ALA A 188 -16.91 0.82 -15.55
C ALA A 188 -15.76 1.61 -16.19
N ALA A 189 -14.69 0.93 -16.64
CA ALA A 189 -13.58 1.58 -17.30
C ALA A 189 -14.00 2.25 -18.62
N GLY A 190 -14.92 1.64 -19.37
CA GLY A 190 -15.53 2.19 -20.57
C GLY A 190 -16.29 3.49 -20.30
N TYR A 191 -17.16 3.51 -19.29
CA TYR A 191 -17.87 4.69 -18.83
C TYR A 191 -16.91 5.81 -18.40
N LEU A 192 -15.97 5.52 -17.50
CA LEU A 192 -15.02 6.48 -16.95
C LEU A 192 -14.05 7.03 -18.00
N SER A 193 -13.78 6.27 -19.07
CA SER A 193 -12.89 6.71 -20.16
C SER A 193 -13.35 8.01 -20.83
N ARG A 194 -14.65 8.31 -20.76
CA ARG A 194 -15.27 9.52 -21.31
C ARG A 194 -14.91 10.78 -20.51
N PHE A 195 -14.52 10.63 -19.25
CA PHE A 195 -14.35 11.72 -18.29
C PHE A 195 -12.92 11.83 -17.73
N ARG A 196 -12.12 10.75 -17.74
CA ARG A 196 -10.74 10.79 -17.24
C ARG A 196 -9.87 11.81 -17.96
N ASP A 197 -8.84 12.26 -17.26
CA ASP A 197 -7.69 12.94 -17.84
C ASP A 197 -6.58 11.90 -18.11
N SER A 198 -6.35 11.61 -19.39
CA SER A 198 -5.35 10.62 -19.80
C SER A 198 -3.91 11.08 -19.58
N GLU A 199 -3.63 12.38 -19.66
CA GLU A 199 -2.28 12.90 -19.41
C GLU A 199 -1.95 12.81 -17.93
N LEU A 200 -2.90 13.19 -17.07
CA LEU A 200 -2.80 13.08 -15.63
C LEU A 200 -2.66 11.62 -15.18
N LEU A 201 -3.46 10.71 -15.72
CA LEU A 201 -3.31 9.27 -15.48
C LEU A 201 -1.92 8.78 -15.88
N GLY A 202 -1.44 9.19 -17.06
CA GLY A 202 -0.10 8.87 -17.54
C GLY A 202 0.99 9.35 -16.58
N LEU A 203 0.86 10.57 -16.05
CA LEU A 203 1.78 11.11 -15.05
C LEU A 203 1.72 10.33 -13.73
N ILE A 204 0.54 9.95 -13.24
CA ILE A 204 0.38 9.14 -12.03
C ILE A 204 1.08 7.78 -12.21
N MET A 205 0.82 7.09 -13.31
CA MET A 205 1.39 5.77 -13.59
C MET A 205 2.91 5.82 -13.84
N SER A 206 3.41 6.89 -14.45
CA SER A 206 4.81 7.01 -14.89
C SER A 206 5.72 7.64 -13.83
N GLN A 207 5.72 7.09 -12.61
CA GLN A 207 6.60 7.59 -11.55
C GLN A 207 8.08 7.28 -11.86
N SER A 208 8.87 8.34 -11.99
CA SER A 208 10.31 8.22 -12.22
C SER A 208 11.04 7.75 -10.95
N ARG A 209 12.04 6.89 -11.13
CA ARG A 209 12.95 6.49 -10.06
C ARG A 209 14.00 7.58 -9.85
N SER A 210 14.33 7.88 -8.60
CA SER A 210 15.37 8.88 -8.30
C SER A 210 16.75 8.31 -8.65
N LYS A 211 17.74 9.19 -8.89
CA LYS A 211 19.13 8.76 -9.15
C LYS A 211 19.66 7.87 -8.03
N ALA A 212 19.30 8.15 -6.77
CA ALA A 212 19.67 7.34 -5.62
C ALA A 212 19.07 5.92 -5.69
N VAL A 213 17.78 5.79 -6.05
CA VAL A 213 17.15 4.48 -6.27
C VAL A 213 17.84 3.73 -7.42
N MET A 214 18.12 4.41 -8.52
CA MET A 214 18.80 3.80 -9.68
C MET A 214 20.20 3.28 -9.30
N GLU A 215 20.94 4.02 -8.47
CA GLU A 215 22.24 3.58 -7.97
C GLU A 215 22.11 2.36 -7.04
N VAL A 216 21.09 2.31 -6.19
CA VAL A 216 20.80 1.14 -5.36
C VAL A 216 20.44 -0.08 -6.21
N ILE A 217 19.63 0.07 -7.26
CA ILE A 217 19.34 -1.00 -8.22
C ILE A 217 20.62 -1.48 -8.90
N ARG A 218 21.49 -0.56 -9.33
CA ARG A 218 22.79 -0.89 -9.94
C ARG A 218 23.65 -1.72 -8.98
N ARG A 219 23.72 -1.35 -7.70
CA ARG A 219 24.44 -2.11 -6.66
C ARG A 219 23.80 -3.46 -6.42
N ALA A 220 22.47 -3.53 -6.33
CA ALA A 220 21.75 -4.78 -6.14
C ALA A 220 22.03 -5.75 -7.28
N LEU A 221 21.96 -5.29 -8.53
CA LEU A 221 22.35 -6.07 -9.71
C LEU A 221 23.81 -6.54 -9.63
N GLY A 222 24.74 -5.66 -9.30
CA GLY A 222 26.16 -6.01 -9.23
C GLY A 222 26.52 -7.01 -8.12
N ASN A 223 25.80 -6.95 -6.99
CA ASN A 223 26.13 -7.71 -5.78
C ASN A 223 25.23 -8.94 -5.55
N ARG A 224 24.24 -9.17 -6.42
CA ARG A 224 23.29 -10.28 -6.24
C ARG A 224 23.99 -11.62 -6.39
N VAL A 225 23.56 -12.55 -5.56
CA VAL A 225 23.83 -13.98 -5.73
C VAL A 225 22.52 -14.62 -6.14
N THR A 226 22.51 -15.25 -7.31
CA THR A 226 21.36 -16.01 -7.81
C THR A 226 21.54 -17.48 -7.45
N LEU A 227 20.54 -18.07 -6.78
CA LEU A 227 20.51 -19.48 -6.41
C LEU A 227 19.11 -20.02 -6.73
N GLU A 228 19.04 -21.00 -7.62
CA GLU A 228 17.77 -21.48 -8.18
C GLU A 228 16.90 -20.32 -8.66
N ASN A 229 15.76 -20.07 -8.02
CA ASN A 229 14.83 -18.98 -8.32
C ASN A 229 14.92 -17.79 -7.35
N TYR A 230 15.97 -17.73 -6.52
CA TYR A 230 16.23 -16.65 -5.57
C TYR A 230 17.30 -15.69 -6.09
N SER A 231 17.07 -14.39 -5.90
CA SER A 231 18.05 -13.33 -6.14
C SER A 231 18.29 -12.55 -4.85
N ILE A 232 19.48 -12.69 -4.26
CA ILE A 232 19.77 -12.16 -2.92
C ILE A 232 20.91 -11.14 -3.03
N ALA A 233 20.65 -9.88 -2.68
CA ALA A 233 21.60 -8.79 -2.84
C ALA A 233 21.77 -7.92 -1.59
N GLY A 234 23.02 -7.81 -1.14
CA GLY A 234 23.42 -6.81 -0.16
C GLY A 234 23.90 -5.52 -0.86
N ILE A 235 23.36 -4.37 -0.47
CA ILE A 235 23.61 -3.08 -1.14
C ILE A 235 24.47 -2.09 -0.32
N GLY A 236 24.96 -2.49 0.85
CA GLY A 236 25.81 -1.68 1.71
C GLY A 236 25.04 -0.68 2.56
N TYR A 237 25.67 0.47 2.81
CA TYR A 237 25.08 1.55 3.61
C TYR A 237 24.16 2.45 2.78
N LEU A 238 23.06 2.85 3.40
CA LEU A 238 22.09 3.81 2.88
C LEU A 238 21.81 4.88 3.93
N ARG A 239 21.48 6.08 3.43
CA ARG A 239 20.92 7.15 4.24
C ARG A 239 19.47 6.80 4.59
N ALA A 240 18.96 7.29 5.73
CA ALA A 240 17.56 7.14 6.11
C ALA A 240 16.58 7.51 4.99
N GLY A 241 16.84 8.61 4.28
CA GLY A 241 15.99 9.07 3.16
C GLY A 241 16.00 8.17 1.92
N ASP A 242 16.97 7.26 1.80
CA ASP A 242 17.08 6.33 0.67
C ASP A 242 16.57 4.91 1.01
N ARG A 243 16.01 4.71 2.21
CA ARG A 243 15.49 3.41 2.68
C ARG A 243 14.51 2.77 1.70
N ASP A 244 13.62 3.56 1.10
CA ASP A 244 12.61 3.08 0.16
C ASP A 244 13.20 2.60 -1.18
N ALA A 245 14.51 2.75 -1.40
CA ALA A 245 15.20 2.15 -2.54
C ALA A 245 15.36 0.64 -2.40
N ILE A 246 15.37 0.10 -1.16
CA ILE A 246 15.50 -1.34 -0.89
C ILE A 246 14.33 -2.13 -1.51
N PRO A 247 13.05 -1.85 -1.19
CA PRO A 247 11.93 -2.56 -1.80
C PRO A 247 11.89 -2.37 -3.32
N GLN A 248 12.18 -1.17 -3.83
CA GLN A 248 12.21 -0.90 -5.28
C GLN A 248 13.30 -1.71 -6.02
N ALA A 249 14.43 -1.98 -5.36
CA ALA A 249 15.45 -2.85 -5.91
C ALA A 249 15.03 -4.32 -5.89
N ALA A 250 14.36 -4.78 -4.83
CA ALA A 250 13.80 -6.13 -4.79
C ALA A 250 12.73 -6.33 -5.89
N ASP A 251 11.82 -5.37 -6.07
CA ASP A 251 10.84 -5.38 -7.15
C ASP A 251 11.51 -5.44 -8.52
N PHE A 252 12.60 -4.67 -8.72
CA PHE A 252 13.36 -4.70 -9.97
C PHE A 252 14.05 -6.05 -10.21
N LEU A 253 14.70 -6.63 -9.20
CA LEU A 253 15.35 -7.94 -9.34
C LEU A 253 14.34 -9.06 -9.64
N LEU A 254 13.10 -8.95 -9.17
CA LEU A 254 12.03 -9.90 -9.48
C LEU A 254 11.61 -9.88 -10.96
N THR A 255 11.99 -8.85 -11.72
CA THR A 255 11.74 -8.78 -13.17
C THR A 255 12.76 -9.56 -14.00
N GLU A 256 13.84 -10.05 -13.36
CA GLU A 256 14.84 -10.89 -14.02
C GLU A 256 14.26 -12.29 -14.32
N ASP A 257 14.55 -12.81 -15.52
CA ASP A 257 14.08 -14.13 -15.92
C ASP A 257 14.52 -15.23 -14.94
N ASN A 258 13.63 -16.19 -14.68
CA ASN A 258 13.78 -17.26 -13.69
C ASN A 258 13.94 -16.82 -12.21
N VAL A 259 13.93 -15.53 -11.89
CA VAL A 259 13.88 -15.05 -10.51
C VAL A 259 12.43 -14.96 -10.05
N HIS A 260 12.07 -15.75 -9.06
CA HIS A 260 10.72 -15.75 -8.48
C HIS A 260 10.68 -15.23 -7.05
N THR A 261 11.84 -15.07 -6.42
CA THR A 261 11.97 -14.47 -5.10
C THR A 261 13.20 -13.58 -5.06
N ALA A 262 13.05 -12.32 -4.68
CA ALA A 262 14.13 -11.36 -4.56
C ALA A 262 14.23 -10.85 -3.12
N ILE A 263 15.44 -10.82 -2.57
CA ILE A 263 15.72 -10.28 -1.24
C ILE A 263 16.84 -9.26 -1.36
N VAL A 264 16.54 -8.01 -1.04
CA VAL A 264 17.52 -6.91 -1.03
C VAL A 264 17.62 -6.35 0.37
N TYR A 265 18.83 -6.08 0.85
CA TYR A 265 19.05 -5.52 2.18
C TYR A 265 20.30 -4.63 2.26
N GLY A 266 20.28 -3.72 3.23
CA GLY A 266 21.40 -2.81 3.51
C GLY A 266 21.33 -2.27 4.93
N ILE A 267 22.41 -1.61 5.35
CA ILE A 267 22.45 -0.92 6.66
C ILE A 267 21.96 0.52 6.44
N VAL A 268 20.91 0.89 7.16
CA VAL A 268 20.36 2.24 7.15
C VAL A 268 20.79 2.96 8.42
N HIS A 269 21.41 4.12 8.25
CA HIS A 269 21.74 5.02 9.35
C HIS A 269 20.64 6.07 9.50
N ASP A 270 20.05 6.13 10.70
CA ASP A 270 18.99 7.08 11.07
C ASP A 270 19.25 7.64 12.46
N ASN A 271 19.51 8.96 12.54
CA ASN A 271 19.66 9.72 13.79
C ASN A 271 20.58 9.06 14.85
N GLY A 272 21.75 8.56 14.42
CA GLY A 272 22.73 7.93 15.31
C GLY A 272 22.47 6.46 15.62
N SER A 273 21.38 5.89 15.12
CA SER A 273 21.08 4.47 15.18
C SER A 273 21.29 3.81 13.81
N GLU A 274 21.75 2.56 13.82
CA GLU A 274 21.90 1.76 12.60
C GLU A 274 21.03 0.52 12.66
N HIS A 275 20.34 0.29 11.56
CA HIS A 275 19.49 -0.87 11.37
C HIS A 275 19.84 -1.56 10.06
N LEU A 276 20.01 -2.87 10.11
CA LEU A 276 19.97 -3.68 8.90
C LEU A 276 18.52 -3.82 8.46
N VAL A 277 18.18 -3.23 7.33
CA VAL A 277 16.83 -3.24 6.77
C VAL A 277 16.86 -4.03 5.47
N GLY A 278 15.86 -4.88 5.28
CA GLY A 278 15.70 -5.61 4.04
C GLY A 278 14.26 -5.77 3.61
N SER A 279 14.10 -6.08 2.33
CA SER A 279 12.82 -6.35 1.71
C SER A 279 12.89 -7.63 0.88
N MET A 280 11.85 -8.44 1.04
CA MET A 280 11.62 -9.65 0.27
C MET A 280 10.42 -9.42 -0.65
N ARG A 281 10.53 -9.92 -1.88
CA ARG A 281 9.45 -9.96 -2.88
C ARG A 281 9.39 -11.36 -3.47
N THR A 282 8.19 -11.88 -3.66
CA THR A 282 8.01 -13.20 -4.25
C THR A 282 6.79 -13.24 -5.17
N SER A 283 6.93 -13.91 -6.30
CA SER A 283 5.81 -14.30 -7.18
C SER A 283 5.34 -15.73 -6.90
N LYS A 284 6.05 -16.51 -6.08
CA LYS A 284 5.64 -17.86 -5.67
C LYS A 284 4.61 -17.80 -4.55
N ILE A 285 3.40 -18.29 -4.84
CA ILE A 285 2.30 -18.47 -3.87
C ILE A 285 2.69 -19.47 -2.74
N THR A 286 3.59 -20.40 -3.03
CA THR A 286 4.04 -21.42 -2.06
C THR A 286 5.03 -20.91 -1.01
N ILE A 287 5.47 -19.64 -1.12
CA ILE A 287 6.39 -19.03 -0.17
C ILE A 287 5.62 -17.95 0.57
N ASP A 288 5.34 -18.15 1.85
CA ASP A 288 4.84 -17.10 2.73
C ASP A 288 6.02 -16.21 3.19
N PRO A 289 6.10 -14.93 2.78
CA PRO A 289 7.18 -14.04 3.19
C PRO A 289 7.20 -13.78 4.69
N ASP A 290 6.06 -13.83 5.38
CA ASP A 290 5.99 -13.62 6.82
C ASP A 290 6.66 -14.78 7.57
N GLU A 291 6.23 -16.01 7.29
CA GLU A 291 6.82 -17.22 7.87
C GLU A 291 8.30 -17.33 7.50
N PHE A 292 8.64 -17.11 6.23
CA PHE A 292 10.02 -17.18 5.75
C PHE A 292 10.94 -16.25 6.53
N LEU A 293 10.58 -14.96 6.66
CA LEU A 293 11.42 -13.98 7.34
C LEU A 293 11.50 -14.21 8.86
N LYS A 294 10.39 -14.64 9.47
CA LYS A 294 10.34 -14.99 10.89
C LYS A 294 11.26 -16.16 11.21
N ASP A 295 11.32 -17.16 10.34
CA ASP A 295 12.21 -18.31 10.51
C ASP A 295 13.68 -17.96 10.30
N VAL A 296 14.01 -17.15 9.29
CA VAL A 296 15.40 -16.76 8.98
C VAL A 296 16.00 -15.90 10.09
N PHE A 297 15.25 -14.89 10.54
CA PHE A 297 15.77 -13.85 11.43
C PHE A 297 15.36 -14.01 12.89
N GLY A 298 14.26 -14.71 13.17
CA GLY A 298 13.82 -15.00 14.54
C GLY A 298 13.27 -13.77 15.28
N LYS A 299 13.38 -13.82 16.63
CA LYS A 299 12.83 -12.83 17.56
C LYS A 299 13.92 -12.08 18.32
N ASN A 300 13.61 -10.86 18.73
CA ASN A 300 14.38 -10.12 19.70
C ASN A 300 14.13 -10.63 21.14
N ILE A 301 14.84 -10.06 22.12
CA ILE A 301 14.76 -10.43 23.54
C ILE A 301 13.34 -10.22 24.12
N GLU A 302 12.58 -9.27 23.57
CA GLU A 302 11.20 -8.97 23.97
C GLU A 302 10.18 -9.90 23.28
N GLY A 303 10.63 -10.88 22.50
CA GLY A 303 9.78 -11.83 21.78
C GLY A 303 9.16 -11.29 20.49
N ARG A 304 9.54 -10.09 20.03
CA ARG A 304 9.09 -9.50 18.76
C ARG A 304 9.94 -10.00 17.61
N PHE A 305 9.30 -10.40 16.51
CA PHE A 305 10.02 -10.86 15.32
C PHE A 305 10.78 -9.71 14.63
N TYR A 306 11.95 -10.02 14.07
CA TYR A 306 12.74 -9.06 13.29
C TYR A 306 12.20 -8.82 11.87
N GLY A 307 11.38 -9.74 11.37
CA GLY A 307 10.76 -9.66 10.06
C GLY A 307 9.30 -10.08 10.09
N GLY A 308 8.61 -9.75 9.01
CA GLY A 308 7.24 -10.16 8.75
C GLY A 308 6.82 -9.77 7.34
N GLY A 309 5.59 -10.11 6.97
CA GLY A 309 5.14 -9.88 5.61
C GLY A 309 3.66 -10.13 5.37
N LYS A 310 3.30 -10.03 4.09
CA LYS A 310 2.03 -10.39 3.48
C LYS A 310 2.32 -11.25 2.24
N LEU A 311 1.27 -11.72 1.58
CA LEU A 311 1.28 -12.71 0.49
C LEU A 311 2.47 -12.65 -0.49
N THR A 312 2.83 -11.47 -1.00
CA THR A 312 3.89 -11.30 -2.03
C THR A 312 5.10 -10.49 -1.55
N ALA A 313 5.04 -9.95 -0.34
CA ALA A 313 6.00 -8.96 0.14
C ALA A 313 6.28 -9.10 1.63
N GLY A 314 7.56 -9.09 1.98
CA GLY A 314 8.02 -9.06 3.37
C GLY A 314 9.08 -8.00 3.60
N GLY A 315 9.31 -7.67 4.86
CA GLY A 315 10.37 -6.76 5.29
C GLY A 315 10.94 -7.18 6.64
N PHE A 316 12.18 -6.81 6.89
CA PHE A 316 12.84 -7.02 8.17
C PHE A 316 13.69 -5.83 8.58
N SER A 317 13.86 -5.65 9.89
CA SER A 317 14.67 -4.60 10.50
C SER A 317 15.36 -5.14 11.73
N ILE A 318 16.69 -5.19 11.70
CA ILE A 318 17.53 -5.71 12.79
C ILE A 318 18.42 -4.57 13.30
N PRO A 319 18.32 -4.18 14.58
CA PRO A 319 19.21 -3.17 15.15
C PRO A 319 20.64 -3.71 15.18
N ILE A 320 21.60 -2.94 14.68
CA ILE A 320 23.03 -3.27 14.73
C ILE A 320 23.55 -3.21 16.19
N GLY A 321 22.89 -2.39 17.03
CA GLY A 321 23.17 -2.30 18.47
C GLY A 321 24.53 -1.68 18.76
N PHE A 322 25.30 -2.29 19.67
CA PHE A 322 26.60 -1.78 20.15
C PHE A 322 27.64 -1.56 19.03
N LEU A 323 27.53 -2.29 17.91
CA LEU A 323 28.43 -2.14 16.77
C LEU A 323 28.00 -1.01 15.80
N GLY A 324 26.90 -0.32 16.11
CA GLY A 324 26.43 0.85 15.37
C GLY A 324 27.25 2.09 15.70
N GLY A 325 27.30 3.04 14.78
CA GLY A 325 27.96 4.33 15.00
C GLY A 325 28.89 4.72 13.85
N ASP A 326 29.26 6.00 13.87
CA ASP A 326 30.08 6.61 12.84
C ASP A 326 31.56 6.25 13.07
N HIS A 327 32.03 5.27 12.31
CA HIS A 327 33.42 4.81 12.31
C HIS A 327 34.09 5.16 10.99
N SER A 328 35.42 5.06 10.92
CA SER A 328 36.13 5.25 9.65
C SER A 328 35.64 4.27 8.58
N ASP A 329 35.78 4.64 7.32
CA ASP A 329 35.33 3.87 6.15
C ASP A 329 35.73 2.38 6.22
N LYS A 330 36.95 2.10 6.72
CA LYS A 330 37.45 0.73 6.89
C LYS A 330 36.61 -0.09 7.88
N TYR A 331 36.21 0.49 9.01
CA TYR A 331 35.35 -0.20 9.98
C TYR A 331 33.94 -0.39 9.45
N GLN A 332 33.41 0.58 8.70
CA GLN A 332 32.12 0.43 8.05
C GLN A 332 32.13 -0.73 7.05
N GLU A 333 33.19 -0.85 6.24
CA GLU A 333 33.38 -1.93 5.28
C GLU A 333 33.47 -3.30 5.96
N MET A 334 34.32 -3.45 6.99
CA MET A 334 34.43 -4.70 7.75
C MET A 334 33.09 -5.09 8.40
N LYS A 335 32.40 -4.11 9.02
CA LYS A 335 31.08 -4.33 9.61
C LYS A 335 30.10 -4.82 8.55
N TRP A 336 30.04 -4.15 7.40
CA TRP A 336 29.17 -4.56 6.29
C TRP A 336 29.47 -5.98 5.81
N GLN A 337 30.75 -6.33 5.62
CA GLN A 337 31.14 -7.68 5.18
C GLN A 337 30.66 -8.77 6.16
N VAL A 338 30.78 -8.52 7.47
CA VAL A 338 30.30 -9.46 8.50
C VAL A 338 28.78 -9.62 8.40
N TYR A 339 28.02 -8.53 8.36
CA TYR A 339 26.57 -8.59 8.27
C TYR A 339 26.11 -9.21 6.95
N ASP A 340 26.68 -8.82 5.81
CA ASP A 340 26.34 -9.37 4.50
C ASP A 340 26.55 -10.90 4.45
N THR A 341 27.69 -11.36 4.98
CA THR A 341 28.01 -12.80 5.05
C THR A 341 27.03 -13.56 5.95
N GLN A 342 26.74 -13.04 7.15
CA GLN A 342 25.82 -13.70 8.08
C GLN A 342 24.39 -13.76 7.54
N ILE A 343 23.92 -12.70 6.88
CA ILE A 343 22.55 -12.63 6.34
C ILE A 343 22.40 -13.59 5.17
N LYS A 344 23.35 -13.58 4.22
CA LYS A 344 23.39 -14.57 3.13
C LYS A 344 23.39 -15.99 3.69
N HIS A 345 24.25 -16.28 4.66
CA HIS A 345 24.31 -17.62 5.26
C HIS A 345 22.97 -18.04 5.87
N LYS A 346 22.32 -17.19 6.67
CA LYS A 346 20.99 -17.47 7.24
C LYS A 346 19.94 -17.73 6.17
N ILE A 347 19.92 -16.93 5.12
CA ILE A 347 18.99 -17.11 3.99
C ILE A 347 19.29 -18.42 3.26
N PHE A 348 20.56 -18.71 2.98
CA PHE A 348 21.00 -19.93 2.27
C PHE A 348 20.61 -21.20 3.04
N VAL A 349 20.81 -21.21 4.36
CA VAL A 349 20.36 -22.32 5.21
C VAL A 349 18.84 -22.52 5.10
N LYS A 350 18.05 -21.45 5.13
CA LYS A 350 16.58 -21.56 5.00
C LYS A 350 16.13 -22.09 3.63
N ILE A 351 16.83 -21.75 2.55
CA ILE A 351 16.52 -22.27 1.21
C ILE A 351 17.15 -23.65 0.95
N GLY A 352 17.83 -24.26 1.93
CA GLY A 352 18.39 -25.61 1.83
C GLY A 352 19.71 -25.70 1.04
N VAL A 353 20.45 -24.58 0.92
CA VAL A 353 21.75 -24.53 0.27
C VAL A 353 22.85 -24.45 1.34
N GLU A 354 23.55 -25.56 1.59
CA GLU A 354 24.79 -25.54 2.37
C GLU A 354 25.95 -25.10 1.47
N ARG A 355 26.50 -23.90 1.72
CA ARG A 355 27.83 -23.52 1.22
C ARG A 355 28.83 -23.64 2.36
N ASP A 356 29.88 -24.43 2.14
CA ASP A 356 31.09 -24.37 2.98
C ASP A 356 31.66 -22.95 2.93
N ILE A 357 31.82 -22.34 4.09
CA ILE A 357 32.29 -20.94 4.27
C ILE A 357 33.81 -20.84 4.04
N SER A 358 34.47 -21.88 3.55
CA SER A 358 35.94 -21.96 3.41
C SER A 358 36.50 -21.37 2.10
N GLY A 359 35.71 -20.63 1.32
CA GLY A 359 36.10 -20.20 -0.04
C GLY A 359 35.97 -18.71 -0.34
N LEU A 360 36.07 -17.84 0.67
CA LEU A 360 36.27 -16.39 0.47
C LEU A 360 37.77 -16.08 0.62
N GLU A 361 38.57 -16.45 -0.38
CA GLU A 361 39.88 -15.86 -0.66
C GLU A 361 39.78 -14.88 -1.84
#